data_AF-A0A2K3LPY7-F1
#
_entry.id   AF-A0A2K3LPY7-F1
#
_cell.length_a   1.000
_cell.length_b   1.000
_cell.length_c   1.000
_cell.angle_alpha   90.00
_cell.angle_beta   90.00
_cell.angle_gamma   90.00
#
_symmetry.space_group_name_H-M   'P 1'
#
loop_
_entity.id
_entity.type
_entity.pdbx_description
1 polymer ?
#
loop_
_entity_poly.entity_id
_entity_poly.type
_entity_poly.pdbx_seq_one_letter_code
_entity_poly.pdbx_strand_id
1 'polypeptide(L)'
;MAPSYFPLRWESTGDQWWYATPIDLAAANGLYDLVTELLHQDTNNLIKLTSLRRIRRLETVWDDDESQFQDVAKCRSYVARKLLFECEETGTGKNSLINGGYGGWLLYTAASAGDLEFVHELLRRDSLLVFGEGEYGVTDMLYAAARSKNFEVFNMILDFALLGREFSIVELDESGDGGGVFMREILNRAIHAAARGGNWEILKKQVLLGSASQILLSYRDAQGCTVLHSAAGRGQVEVRNSHDLFSMLV
;
A
#
# COMPACT_ATOMS: atom_id res chain seq x y z
N MET A 1 -31.35 -5.39 -2.94
CA MET A 1 -30.55 -4.63 -3.91
C MET A 1 -29.28 -4.20 -3.19
N ALA A 2 -28.10 -4.55 -3.69
CA ALA A 2 -26.86 -3.93 -3.19
C ALA A 2 -26.95 -2.42 -3.44
N PRO A 3 -26.51 -1.56 -2.51
CA PRO A 3 -26.59 -0.12 -2.70
C PRO A 3 -25.78 0.23 -3.96
N SER A 4 -26.44 0.88 -4.92
CA SER A 4 -25.91 1.05 -6.28
C SER A 4 -24.83 2.12 -6.39
N TYR A 5 -24.61 2.94 -5.36
CA TYR A 5 -23.62 4.01 -5.36
C TYR A 5 -23.10 4.26 -3.94
N PHE A 6 -21.79 4.50 -3.84
CA PHE A 6 -21.16 4.91 -2.60
C PHE A 6 -21.69 6.30 -2.19
N PRO A 7 -22.29 6.46 -0.99
CA PRO A 7 -22.87 7.73 -0.58
C PRO A 7 -21.78 8.77 -0.32
N LEU A 8 -22.02 10.01 -0.69
CA LEU A 8 -21.17 11.15 -0.29
C LEU A 8 -21.18 11.22 1.25
N ARG A 9 -20.10 10.78 1.88
CA ARG A 9 -19.90 10.86 3.34
C ARG A 9 -18.93 11.99 3.66
N TRP A 10 -19.33 12.79 4.64
CA TRP A 10 -18.48 13.75 5.32
C TRP A 10 -17.95 13.06 6.57
N GLU A 11 -16.63 13.05 6.73
CA GLU A 11 -16.01 12.53 7.93
C GLU A 11 -15.08 13.57 8.55
N SER A 12 -15.16 13.70 9.87
CA SER A 12 -14.32 14.61 10.66
C SER A 12 -13.28 13.78 11.40
N THR A 13 -12.01 14.02 11.10
CA THR A 13 -10.89 13.57 11.95
C THR A 13 -10.52 14.70 12.90
N GLY A 14 -11.45 15.12 13.77
CA GLY A 14 -11.26 16.25 14.69
C GLY A 14 -11.29 17.60 13.95
N ASP A 15 -10.14 18.26 13.83
CA ASP A 15 -10.02 19.66 13.37
C ASP A 15 -10.13 19.85 11.84
N GLN A 16 -10.17 18.77 11.04
CA GLN A 16 -10.31 18.84 9.59
C GLN A 16 -11.48 17.99 9.09
N TRP A 17 -12.34 18.64 8.31
CA TRP A 17 -13.42 18.02 7.56
C TRP A 17 -12.85 17.53 6.24
N TRP A 18 -13.09 16.26 5.93
CA TRP A 18 -12.81 15.72 4.61
C TRP A 18 -14.06 15.02 4.09
N TYR A 19 -14.22 15.03 2.77
CA TYR A 19 -15.35 14.42 2.08
C TYR A 19 -14.84 13.55 0.95
N ALA A 20 -15.53 12.47 0.60
CA ALA A 20 -15.25 11.75 -0.64
C ALA A 20 -15.69 12.61 -1.84
N THR A 21 -14.78 12.92 -2.75
CA THR A 21 -15.08 13.72 -3.94
C THR A 21 -15.69 12.86 -5.04
N PRO A 22 -16.40 13.44 -6.02
CA PRO A 22 -16.96 12.67 -7.13
C PRO A 22 -15.96 11.77 -7.85
N ILE A 23 -14.69 12.19 -7.99
CA ILE A 23 -13.65 11.36 -8.61
C ILE A 23 -13.24 10.18 -7.71
N ASP A 24 -13.23 10.35 -6.39
CA ASP A 24 -12.95 9.24 -5.46
C ASP A 24 -14.03 8.18 -5.55
N LEU A 25 -15.30 8.60 -5.67
CA LEU A 25 -16.45 7.71 -5.83
C LEU A 25 -16.41 7.00 -7.18
N ALA A 26 -16.17 7.73 -8.26
CA ALA A 26 -16.06 7.16 -9.60
C ALA A 26 -14.96 6.09 -9.64
N ALA A 27 -13.79 6.38 -9.07
CA ALA A 27 -12.69 5.43 -8.98
C ALA A 27 -13.01 4.23 -8.09
N ALA A 28 -13.65 4.44 -6.93
CA ALA A 28 -14.05 3.37 -6.03
C ALA A 28 -15.08 2.39 -6.65
N ASN A 29 -15.89 2.87 -7.59
CA ASN A 29 -16.86 2.05 -8.33
C ASN A 29 -16.34 1.56 -9.69
N GLY A 30 -15.09 1.88 -10.05
CA GLY A 30 -14.49 1.44 -11.32
C GLY A 30 -15.04 2.14 -12.56
N LEU A 31 -15.72 3.28 -12.38
CA LEU A 31 -16.35 4.08 -13.45
C LEU A 31 -15.30 4.91 -14.20
N TYR A 32 -14.47 4.23 -14.98
CA TYR A 32 -13.35 4.83 -15.70
C TYR A 32 -13.79 6.00 -16.60
N ASP A 33 -14.87 5.85 -17.38
CA ASP A 33 -15.33 6.91 -18.29
C ASP A 33 -15.74 8.19 -17.54
N LEU A 34 -16.27 8.04 -16.32
CA LEU A 34 -16.59 9.19 -15.47
C LEU A 34 -15.33 9.80 -14.87
N VAL A 35 -14.33 8.97 -14.50
CA VAL A 35 -13.03 9.45 -14.02
C VAL A 35 -12.34 10.28 -15.10
N THR A 36 -12.30 9.80 -16.34
CA THR A 36 -11.69 10.54 -17.46
C THR A 36 -12.45 11.84 -17.72
N GLU A 37 -13.77 11.84 -17.76
CA GLU A 37 -14.58 13.07 -17.93
C GLU A 37 -14.31 14.10 -16.81
N LEU A 38 -14.23 13.66 -15.55
CA LEU A 38 -13.91 14.54 -14.42
C LEU A 38 -12.48 15.08 -14.47
N LEU A 39 -11.53 14.33 -15.02
CA LEU A 39 -10.15 14.79 -15.24
C LEU A 39 -10.07 15.81 -16.40
N HIS A 40 -10.86 15.64 -17.45
CA HIS A 40 -10.97 16.61 -18.55
C HIS A 40 -11.60 17.93 -18.08
N GLN A 41 -12.59 17.86 -17.19
CA GLN A 41 -13.24 19.05 -16.63
C GLN A 41 -12.34 19.82 -15.66
N ASP A 42 -11.59 19.12 -14.81
CA ASP A 42 -10.66 19.73 -13.85
C ASP A 42 -9.46 18.81 -13.58
N THR A 43 -8.29 19.23 -14.06
CA THR A 43 -7.03 18.50 -13.89
C THR A 43 -6.58 18.41 -12.43
N ASN A 44 -7.05 19.30 -11.53
CA ASN A 44 -6.77 19.20 -10.10
C ASN A 44 -7.39 17.95 -9.47
N ASN A 45 -8.36 17.31 -10.14
CA ASN A 45 -8.90 16.04 -9.67
C ASN A 45 -7.85 14.91 -9.73
N LEU A 46 -6.81 15.02 -10.57
CA LEU A 46 -5.71 14.06 -10.57
C LEU A 46 -4.98 14.05 -9.22
N ILE A 47 -4.69 15.23 -8.65
CA ILE A 47 -4.04 15.37 -7.34
C ILE A 47 -4.88 14.69 -6.25
N LYS A 48 -6.21 14.81 -6.32
CA LYS A 48 -7.12 14.15 -5.37
C LYS A 48 -7.10 12.63 -5.56
N LEU A 49 -7.20 12.16 -6.80
CA LEU A 49 -7.22 10.74 -7.16
C LEU A 49 -5.95 10.00 -6.72
N THR A 50 -4.80 10.64 -6.87
CA THR A 50 -3.47 10.03 -6.66
C THR A 50 -2.90 10.24 -5.25
N SER A 51 -3.48 11.12 -4.44
CA SER A 51 -2.99 11.40 -3.08
C SER A 51 -3.13 10.19 -2.15
N LEU A 52 -2.01 9.52 -1.83
CA LEU A 52 -1.98 8.37 -0.91
C LEU A 52 -2.52 8.72 0.48
N ARG A 53 -2.23 9.92 0.99
CA ARG A 53 -2.78 10.41 2.26
C ARG A 53 -4.31 10.45 2.24
N ARG A 54 -4.89 10.87 1.11
CA ARG A 54 -6.34 10.88 0.92
C ARG A 54 -6.91 9.48 0.82
N ILE A 55 -6.25 8.60 0.07
CA ILE A 55 -6.67 7.20 -0.11
C ILE A 55 -6.73 6.48 1.23
N ARG A 56 -5.69 6.58 2.06
CA ARG A 56 -5.67 5.95 3.40
C ARG A 56 -6.83 6.38 4.31
N ARG A 57 -7.30 7.63 4.17
CA ARG A 57 -8.50 8.11 4.87
C ARG A 57 -9.77 7.54 4.26
N LEU A 58 -9.86 7.48 2.93
CA LEU A 58 -10.99 6.86 2.27
C LEU A 58 -11.13 5.37 2.62
N GLU A 59 -10.01 4.67 2.77
CA GLU A 59 -9.99 3.27 3.20
C GLU A 59 -10.64 3.05 4.56
N THR A 60 -10.51 3.97 5.54
CA THR A 60 -11.19 3.78 6.84
C THR A 60 -12.71 3.73 6.67
N VAL A 61 -13.26 4.52 5.76
CA VAL A 61 -14.69 4.52 5.44
C VAL A 61 -15.10 3.24 4.70
N TRP A 62 -14.22 2.71 3.85
CA TRP A 62 -14.50 1.49 3.08
C TRP A 62 -14.40 0.23 3.95
N ASP A 63 -13.50 0.24 4.93
CA ASP A 63 -13.22 -0.88 5.83
C ASP A 63 -14.33 -1.07 6.89
N ASP A 64 -15.05 -0.01 7.27
CA ASP A 64 -16.14 -0.11 8.25
C ASP A 64 -17.31 -1.02 7.79
N ASP A 65 -17.50 -1.13 6.47
CA ASP A 65 -18.57 -1.89 5.83
C ASP A 65 -17.98 -2.98 4.90
N GLU A 66 -17.03 -3.80 5.40
CA GLU A 66 -16.28 -4.83 4.64
C GLU A 66 -17.14 -5.71 3.72
N SER A 67 -18.39 -6.00 4.08
CA SER A 67 -19.30 -6.85 3.27
C SER A 67 -19.81 -6.18 1.99
N GLN A 68 -19.80 -4.85 1.92
CA GLN A 68 -20.33 -4.08 0.78
C GLN A 68 -19.23 -3.56 -0.16
N PHE A 69 -17.99 -3.44 0.32
CA PHE A 69 -16.93 -2.70 -0.38
C PHE A 69 -15.67 -3.52 -0.69
N GLN A 70 -15.77 -4.85 -0.74
CA GLN A 70 -14.63 -5.74 -1.02
C GLN A 70 -13.92 -5.46 -2.35
N ASP A 71 -14.66 -4.97 -3.35
CA ASP A 71 -14.12 -4.78 -4.70
C ASP A 71 -13.55 -3.37 -4.93
N VAL A 72 -13.62 -2.45 -3.96
CA VAL A 72 -13.16 -1.06 -4.14
C VAL A 72 -11.68 -1.00 -4.54
N ALA A 73 -10.83 -1.82 -3.91
CA ALA A 73 -9.41 -1.87 -4.26
C ALA A 73 -9.20 -2.32 -5.72
N LYS A 74 -9.93 -3.35 -6.17
CA LYS A 74 -9.88 -3.85 -7.55
C LYS A 74 -10.39 -2.82 -8.56
N CYS A 75 -11.52 -2.17 -8.25
CA CYS A 75 -12.09 -1.09 -9.06
C CYS A 75 -11.09 0.06 -9.26
N ARG A 76 -10.40 0.46 -8.18
CA ARG A 76 -9.38 1.51 -8.24
C ARG A 76 -8.15 1.08 -9.02
N SER A 77 -7.68 -0.15 -8.83
CA SER A 77 -6.58 -0.71 -9.61
C SER A 77 -6.92 -0.80 -11.10
N TYR A 78 -8.15 -1.18 -11.45
CA TYR A 78 -8.64 -1.18 -12.83
C TYR A 78 -8.61 0.22 -13.46
N VAL A 79 -9.10 1.24 -12.74
CA VAL A 79 -9.06 2.63 -13.21
C VAL A 79 -7.62 3.11 -13.39
N ALA A 80 -6.75 2.82 -12.42
CA ALA A 80 -5.33 3.16 -12.46
C ALA A 80 -4.61 2.53 -13.66
N ARG A 81 -4.85 1.23 -13.90
CA ARG A 81 -4.31 0.47 -15.04
C ARG A 81 -4.79 1.05 -16.37
N LYS A 82 -6.08 1.35 -16.51
CA LYS A 82 -6.62 1.96 -17.73
C LYS A 82 -6.06 3.35 -18.00
N LEU A 83 -5.98 4.21 -16.98
CA LEU A 83 -5.40 5.55 -17.12
C LEU A 83 -3.93 5.48 -17.53
N LEU A 84 -3.16 4.52 -17.01
CA LEU A 84 -1.78 4.30 -17.43
C LEU A 84 -1.70 3.96 -18.92
N PHE A 85 -2.49 3.00 -19.38
CA PHE A 85 -2.50 2.60 -20.80
C PHE A 85 -2.94 3.74 -21.72
N GLU A 86 -4.00 4.47 -21.38
CA GLU A 86 -4.47 5.60 -22.19
C GLU A 86 -3.42 6.71 -22.31
N CYS A 87 -2.70 7.02 -21.23
CA CYS A 87 -1.60 8.01 -21.26
C CYS A 87 -0.44 7.54 -22.15
N GLU A 88 -0.19 6.22 -22.21
CA GLU A 88 0.88 5.63 -23.01
C GLU A 88 0.52 5.54 -24.50
N GLU A 89 -0.75 5.26 -24.83
CA GLU A 89 -1.23 5.22 -26.21
C GLU A 89 -1.34 6.62 -26.84
N THR A 90 -1.74 7.62 -26.04
CA THR A 90 -1.91 9.01 -26.52
C THR A 90 -0.61 9.82 -26.50
N GLY A 91 0.36 9.44 -25.67
CA GLY A 91 1.65 10.10 -25.54
C GLY A 91 2.70 9.63 -26.54
N THR A 92 3.72 10.45 -26.82
CA THR A 92 4.91 10.08 -27.61
C THR A 92 5.85 9.10 -26.87
N GLY A 93 5.32 8.24 -25.99
CA GLY A 93 6.07 7.36 -25.09
C GLY A 93 6.78 8.07 -23.91
N LYS A 94 6.74 9.42 -23.87
CA LYS A 94 7.45 10.23 -22.85
C LYS A 94 6.58 10.67 -21.66
N ASN A 95 5.25 10.69 -21.82
CA ASN A 95 4.30 11.17 -20.83
C ASN A 95 3.61 10.01 -20.09
N SER A 96 4.39 9.08 -19.51
CA SER A 96 3.81 8.05 -18.65
C SER A 96 3.42 8.65 -17.29
N LEU A 97 2.36 8.14 -16.67
CA LEU A 97 1.99 8.50 -15.29
C LEU A 97 3.11 8.17 -14.30
N ILE A 98 3.96 7.19 -14.63
CA ILE A 98 5.16 6.83 -13.88
C ILE A 98 6.15 8.01 -13.88
N ASN A 99 6.48 8.56 -15.04
CA ASN A 99 7.37 9.73 -15.16
C ASN A 99 6.75 10.99 -14.56
N GLY A 100 5.41 11.04 -14.48
CA GLY A 100 4.65 12.15 -13.91
C GLY A 100 4.65 12.22 -12.37
N GLY A 101 5.33 11.31 -11.69
CA GLY A 101 5.34 11.27 -10.22
C GLY A 101 4.10 10.62 -9.60
N TYR A 102 3.40 9.77 -10.37
CA TYR A 102 2.23 9.01 -9.91
C TYR A 102 2.50 7.50 -9.85
N GLY A 103 3.76 7.08 -10.02
CA GLY A 103 4.16 5.68 -9.96
C GLY A 103 3.87 5.06 -8.59
N GLY A 104 4.08 5.82 -7.50
CA GLY A 104 3.74 5.37 -6.16
C GLY A 104 2.24 5.12 -5.97
N TRP A 105 1.38 5.91 -6.60
CA TRP A 105 -0.07 5.70 -6.58
C TRP A 105 -0.50 4.45 -7.37
N LEU A 106 0.08 4.25 -8.56
CA LEU A 106 -0.16 3.06 -9.38
C LEU A 106 0.21 1.79 -8.59
N LEU A 107 1.41 1.76 -8.01
CA LEU A 107 1.87 0.60 -7.25
C LEU A 107 1.03 0.37 -6.00
N TYR A 108 0.69 1.42 -5.25
CA TYR A 108 -0.16 1.30 -4.06
C TYR A 108 -1.53 0.70 -4.38
N THR A 109 -2.19 1.20 -5.42
CA THR A 109 -3.53 0.72 -5.80
C THR A 109 -3.50 -0.71 -6.33
N ALA A 110 -2.49 -1.07 -7.12
CA ALA A 110 -2.25 -2.44 -7.57
C ALA A 110 -2.00 -3.40 -6.38
N ALA A 111 -1.13 -2.98 -5.46
CA ALA A 111 -0.77 -3.74 -4.28
C ALA A 111 -1.97 -3.98 -3.36
N SER A 112 -2.78 -2.93 -3.13
CA SER A 112 -4.02 -3.01 -2.33
C SER A 112 -5.08 -3.87 -2.99
N ALA A 113 -5.12 -3.97 -4.31
CA ALA A 113 -6.03 -4.85 -5.04
C ALA A 113 -5.56 -6.32 -5.04
N GLY A 114 -4.29 -6.57 -4.69
CA GLY A 114 -3.67 -7.88 -4.84
C GLY A 114 -3.44 -8.27 -6.30
N ASP A 115 -3.36 -7.31 -7.22
CA ASP A 115 -3.11 -7.53 -8.65
C ASP A 115 -1.61 -7.78 -8.89
N LEU A 116 -1.22 -9.05 -8.78
CA LEU A 116 0.17 -9.49 -8.94
C LEU A 116 0.75 -9.14 -10.30
N GLU A 117 -0.04 -9.28 -11.36
CA GLU A 117 0.40 -9.00 -12.72
C GLU A 117 0.70 -7.50 -12.90
N PHE A 118 -0.17 -6.64 -12.37
CA PHE A 118 0.04 -5.20 -12.47
C PHE A 118 1.22 -4.73 -11.63
N VAL A 119 1.37 -5.26 -10.42
CA VAL A 119 2.53 -4.97 -9.57
C VAL A 119 3.83 -5.38 -10.26
N HIS A 120 3.87 -6.60 -10.82
CA HIS A 120 5.04 -7.07 -11.56
C HIS A 120 5.35 -6.20 -12.78
N GLU A 121 4.33 -5.80 -13.54
CA GLU A 121 4.48 -4.90 -14.70
C GLU A 121 5.09 -3.56 -14.30
N LEU A 122 4.60 -2.94 -13.22
CA LEU A 122 5.12 -1.66 -12.72
C LEU A 122 6.57 -1.78 -12.24
N LEU A 123 6.89 -2.80 -11.43
CA LEU A 123 8.23 -3.00 -10.89
C LEU A 123 9.27 -3.44 -11.95
N ARG A 124 8.81 -4.03 -13.06
CA ARG A 124 9.66 -4.30 -14.24
C ARG A 124 10.04 -3.04 -15.00
N ARG A 125 9.15 -2.04 -15.01
CA ARG A 125 9.39 -0.75 -15.67
C ARG A 125 10.29 0.12 -14.80
N ASP A 126 10.00 0.19 -13.51
CA ASP A 126 10.81 0.91 -12.53
C ASP A 126 10.77 0.20 -11.17
N SER A 127 11.91 -0.38 -10.81
CA SER A 127 12.09 -1.08 -9.54
C SER A 127 12.18 -0.13 -8.35
N LEU A 128 12.36 1.18 -8.53
CA LEU A 128 12.42 2.15 -7.43
C LEU A 128 11.04 2.53 -6.90
N LEU A 129 9.97 2.17 -7.63
CA LEU A 129 8.59 2.44 -7.21
C LEU A 129 8.24 1.80 -5.86
N VAL A 130 8.91 0.71 -5.46
CA VAL A 130 8.76 0.10 -4.11
C VAL A 130 9.08 1.08 -3.00
N PHE A 131 9.99 2.04 -3.20
CA PHE A 131 10.29 3.05 -2.20
C PHE A 131 9.21 4.12 -2.10
N GLY A 132 8.29 4.19 -3.06
CA GLY A 132 7.11 5.02 -3.07
C GLY A 132 7.40 6.52 -3.14
N GLU A 133 6.50 7.25 -3.79
CA GLU A 133 6.50 8.73 -3.81
C GLU A 133 5.62 9.31 -2.68
N GLY A 134 5.16 8.44 -1.78
CA GLY A 134 4.26 8.75 -0.67
C GLY A 134 4.95 9.22 0.61
N GLU A 135 4.14 9.66 1.57
CA GLU A 135 4.60 10.14 2.88
C GLU A 135 5.42 9.12 3.67
N TYR A 136 5.14 7.81 3.52
CA TYR A 136 5.81 6.74 4.27
C TYR A 136 6.61 5.79 3.37
N GLY A 137 6.81 6.14 2.11
CA GLY A 137 7.61 5.39 1.15
C GLY A 137 7.29 3.89 1.09
N VAL A 138 8.30 3.03 1.23
CA VAL A 138 8.15 1.55 1.19
C VAL A 138 7.15 0.99 2.19
N THR A 139 6.95 1.66 3.34
CA THR A 139 5.94 1.23 4.32
C THR A 139 4.52 1.33 3.74
N ASP A 140 4.24 2.32 2.90
CA ASP A 140 2.93 2.46 2.27
C ASP A 140 2.65 1.30 1.31
N MET A 141 3.65 0.89 0.53
CA MET A 141 3.52 -0.22 -0.42
C MET A 141 3.36 -1.56 0.29
N LEU A 142 4.18 -1.81 1.32
CA LEU A 142 4.09 -3.01 2.15
C LEU A 142 2.76 -3.07 2.91
N TYR A 143 2.26 -1.94 3.39
CA TYR A 143 0.96 -1.87 4.04
C TYR A 143 -0.18 -2.19 3.06
N ALA A 144 -0.16 -1.61 1.86
CA ALA A 144 -1.15 -1.89 0.82
C ALA A 144 -1.18 -3.39 0.47
N ALA A 145 -0.02 -4.00 0.25
CA ALA A 145 0.09 -5.43 -0.04
C ALA A 145 -0.34 -6.32 1.12
N ALA A 146 -0.05 -5.93 2.36
CA ALA A 146 -0.54 -6.66 3.53
C ALA A 146 -2.08 -6.65 3.57
N ARG A 147 -2.69 -5.50 3.28
CA ARG A 147 -4.13 -5.29 3.32
C ARG A 147 -4.90 -6.07 2.26
N SER A 148 -4.29 -6.32 1.09
CA SER A 148 -4.91 -7.14 0.04
C SER A 148 -5.03 -8.63 0.40
N LYS A 149 -4.45 -9.04 1.53
CA LYS A 149 -4.36 -10.44 1.98
C LYS A 149 -3.65 -11.36 0.97
N ASN A 150 -2.97 -10.80 -0.05
CA ASN A 150 -2.24 -11.56 -1.05
C ASN A 150 -0.74 -11.66 -0.68
N PHE A 151 -0.33 -12.85 -0.24
CA PHE A 151 1.05 -13.14 0.17
C PHE A 151 2.07 -12.95 -0.96
N GLU A 152 1.72 -13.30 -2.19
CA GLU A 152 2.64 -13.24 -3.35
C GLU A 152 2.98 -11.79 -3.70
N VAL A 153 1.98 -10.90 -3.67
CA VAL A 153 2.18 -9.46 -3.90
C VAL A 153 3.06 -8.85 -2.82
N PHE A 154 2.83 -9.20 -1.55
CA PHE A 154 3.65 -8.70 -0.46
C PHE A 154 5.11 -9.14 -0.59
N ASN A 155 5.34 -10.42 -0.86
CA ASN A 155 6.70 -10.92 -1.05
C ASN A 155 7.37 -10.29 -2.27
N MET A 156 6.67 -10.10 -3.39
CA MET A 156 7.24 -9.43 -4.55
C MET A 156 7.71 -8.01 -4.19
N ILE A 157 6.88 -7.21 -3.53
CA ILE A 157 7.25 -5.86 -3.09
C ILE A 157 8.43 -5.90 -2.10
N LEU A 158 8.43 -6.84 -1.15
CA LEU A 158 9.53 -7.00 -0.21
C LEU A 158 10.84 -7.40 -0.90
N ASP A 159 10.79 -8.35 -1.83
CA ASP A 159 11.95 -8.83 -2.59
C ASP A 159 12.55 -7.70 -3.42
N PHE A 160 11.72 -6.91 -4.13
CA PHE A 160 12.19 -5.74 -4.85
C PHE A 160 12.78 -4.65 -3.92
N ALA A 161 12.20 -4.43 -2.75
CA ALA A 161 12.75 -3.50 -1.76
C ALA A 161 14.11 -3.96 -1.21
N LEU A 162 14.30 -5.26 -1.02
CA LEU A 162 15.56 -5.85 -0.58
C LEU A 162 16.62 -5.89 -1.71
N LEU A 163 16.19 -6.14 -2.95
CA LEU A 163 17.03 -6.09 -4.16
C LEU A 163 17.47 -4.66 -4.52
N GLY A 164 16.70 -3.64 -4.10
CA GLY A 164 17.05 -2.21 -4.26
C GLY A 164 18.43 -1.84 -3.71
N ARG A 165 19.03 -2.71 -2.88
CA ARG A 165 20.44 -2.68 -2.50
C ARG A 165 21.40 -2.54 -3.68
N GLU A 166 21.18 -3.23 -4.81
CA GLU A 166 22.11 -3.16 -5.95
C GLU A 166 22.13 -1.78 -6.63
N PHE A 167 21.04 -1.01 -6.54
CA PHE A 167 20.94 0.32 -7.14
C PHE A 167 21.41 1.45 -6.21
N SER A 168 21.40 1.26 -4.88
CA SER A 168 21.89 2.26 -3.92
C SER A 168 23.39 2.18 -3.63
N ILE A 169 24.08 1.12 -4.07
CA ILE A 169 25.53 0.93 -3.85
C ILE A 169 26.40 1.92 -4.66
N VAL A 170 25.84 2.61 -5.66
CA VAL A 170 26.65 3.55 -6.46
C VAL A 170 27.02 4.84 -5.70
N GLU A 171 26.46 5.10 -4.51
CA GLU A 171 26.74 6.36 -3.79
C GLU A 171 27.22 6.25 -2.34
N LEU A 172 27.25 5.08 -1.68
CA LEU A 172 27.63 5.03 -0.25
C LEU A 172 28.51 3.83 0.13
N ASP A 173 29.81 4.15 0.21
CA ASP A 173 30.87 3.64 1.10
C ASP A 173 31.23 2.15 1.22
N GLU A 174 32.55 1.95 1.17
CA GLU A 174 33.37 0.74 1.34
C GLU A 174 33.33 0.14 2.77
N SER A 175 32.17 0.09 3.42
CA SER A 175 32.03 -0.47 4.77
C SER A 175 31.02 -1.63 4.77
N GLY A 176 31.54 -2.86 4.69
CA GLY A 176 30.78 -4.12 4.55
C GLY A 176 29.82 -4.52 5.69
N ASP A 177 29.33 -3.58 6.51
CA ASP A 177 28.42 -3.79 7.64
C ASP A 177 27.06 -3.07 7.50
N GLY A 178 26.93 -2.09 6.57
CA GLY A 178 25.69 -1.33 6.38
C GLY A 178 24.51 -2.14 5.79
N GLY A 179 24.80 -3.24 5.09
CA GLY A 179 23.77 -4.07 4.44
C GLY A 179 22.85 -4.80 5.42
N GLY A 180 23.38 -5.22 6.57
CA GLY A 180 22.58 -5.86 7.62
C GLY A 180 21.62 -4.89 8.30
N VAL A 181 22.04 -3.63 8.46
CA VAL A 181 21.22 -2.57 9.10
C VAL A 181 20.05 -2.17 8.22
N PHE A 182 20.28 -1.93 6.91
CA PHE A 182 19.22 -1.59 5.97
C PHE A 182 18.21 -2.73 5.79
N MET A 183 18.69 -3.97 5.60
CA MET A 183 17.82 -5.14 5.50
C MET A 183 16.95 -5.29 6.74
N ARG A 184 17.54 -5.12 7.93
CA ARG A 184 16.80 -5.17 9.19
C ARG A 184 15.76 -4.04 9.29
N GLU A 185 16.05 -2.85 8.79
CA GLU A 185 15.09 -1.75 8.76
C GLU A 185 13.90 -2.06 7.83
N ILE A 186 14.16 -2.51 6.61
CA ILE A 186 13.10 -2.87 5.65
C ILE A 186 12.23 -4.02 6.20
N LEU A 187 12.86 -5.04 6.79
CA LEU A 187 12.14 -6.15 7.43
C LEU A 187 11.31 -5.67 8.62
N ASN A 188 11.85 -4.78 9.47
CA ASN A 188 11.11 -4.18 10.57
C ASN A 188 9.87 -3.45 10.06
N ARG A 189 10.03 -2.60 9.04
CA ARG A 189 8.92 -1.87 8.39
C ARG A 189 7.90 -2.84 7.77
N ALA A 190 8.35 -3.94 7.16
CA ALA A 190 7.50 -4.98 6.59
C ALA A 190 6.66 -5.69 7.65
N ILE A 191 7.25 -6.06 8.79
CA ILE A 191 6.54 -6.72 9.90
C ILE A 191 5.50 -5.78 10.50
N HIS A 192 5.85 -4.52 10.74
CA HIS A 192 4.91 -3.51 11.24
C HIS A 192 3.76 -3.26 10.25
N ALA A 193 4.07 -3.19 8.95
CA ALA A 193 3.07 -3.04 7.89
C ALA A 193 2.13 -4.26 7.81
N ALA A 194 2.68 -5.48 7.88
CA ALA A 194 1.91 -6.72 7.87
C ALA A 194 0.96 -6.83 9.07
N ALA A 195 1.45 -6.47 10.26
CA ALA A 195 0.65 -6.42 11.48
C ALA A 195 -0.47 -5.37 11.41
N ARG A 196 -0.17 -4.19 10.85
CA ARG A 196 -1.16 -3.12 10.64
C ARG A 196 -2.22 -3.50 9.60
N GLY A 197 -1.82 -4.21 8.54
CA GLY A 197 -2.70 -4.70 7.48
C GLY A 197 -3.52 -5.94 7.84
N GLY A 198 -3.21 -6.59 8.98
CA GLY A 198 -3.98 -7.74 9.48
C GLY A 198 -3.65 -9.07 8.81
N ASN A 199 -2.55 -9.19 8.08
CA ASN A 199 -2.22 -10.43 7.37
C ASN A 199 -1.36 -11.37 8.23
N TRP A 200 -2.02 -12.26 8.97
CA TRP A 200 -1.37 -13.25 9.82
C TRP A 200 -0.52 -14.26 9.03
N GLU A 201 -0.91 -14.62 7.81
CA GLU A 201 -0.14 -15.58 7.01
C GLU A 201 1.23 -15.03 6.61
N ILE A 202 1.28 -13.75 6.23
CA ILE A 202 2.54 -13.04 5.98
C ILE A 202 3.40 -13.05 7.24
N LEU A 203 2.84 -12.64 8.38
CA LEU A 203 3.57 -12.62 9.64
C LEU A 203 4.09 -14.00 10.01
N LYS A 204 3.26 -15.03 9.95
CA LYS A 204 3.65 -16.41 10.27
C LYS A 204 4.77 -16.90 9.36
N LYS A 205 4.67 -16.71 8.05
CA LYS A 205 5.73 -17.14 7.12
C LYS A 205 7.03 -16.37 7.33
N GLN A 206 6.96 -15.05 7.56
CA GLN A 206 8.15 -14.23 7.87
C GLN A 206 8.79 -14.61 9.22
N VAL A 207 7.98 -14.97 10.22
CA VAL A 207 8.41 -15.48 11.53
C VAL A 207 8.98 -16.90 11.44
N LEU A 208 8.54 -17.71 10.48
CA LEU A 208 9.07 -19.05 10.25
C LEU A 208 10.37 -19.04 9.42
N LEU A 209 10.60 -18.00 8.61
CA LEU A 209 11.81 -17.82 7.80
C LEU A 209 13.02 -17.36 8.63
N GLY A 210 12.80 -16.61 9.71
CA GLY A 210 13.83 -16.30 10.71
C GLY A 210 13.61 -17.14 11.96
N SER A 211 14.60 -17.92 12.40
CA SER A 211 14.56 -18.70 13.64
C SER A 211 14.43 -17.78 14.87
N ALA A 212 13.22 -17.27 15.13
CA ALA A 212 13.08 -16.12 16.01
C ALA A 212 11.65 -15.77 16.46
N SER A 213 11.04 -16.66 17.22
CA SER A 213 9.94 -16.31 18.12
C SER A 213 10.31 -15.16 19.09
N GLN A 214 11.60 -14.96 19.40
CA GLN A 214 12.08 -13.86 20.26
C GLN A 214 12.36 -12.53 19.52
N ILE A 215 12.54 -12.52 18.19
CA ILE A 215 12.90 -11.28 17.47
C ILE A 215 11.67 -10.39 17.20
N LEU A 216 10.45 -10.95 17.08
CA LEU A 216 9.23 -10.14 16.95
C LEU A 216 9.04 -9.13 18.09
N LEU A 217 9.45 -9.49 19.31
CA LEU A 217 9.41 -8.60 20.46
C LEU A 217 10.52 -7.54 20.46
N SER A 218 11.62 -7.83 19.79
CA SER A 218 12.76 -6.92 19.65
C SER A 218 12.54 -5.87 18.56
N TYR A 219 11.65 -6.14 17.59
CA TYR A 219 11.29 -5.17 16.57
C TYR A 219 10.53 -3.99 17.19
N ARG A 220 11.10 -2.82 16.95
CA ARG A 220 10.63 -1.52 17.41
C ARG A 220 10.73 -0.58 16.23
N ASP A 221 9.66 0.14 15.90
CA ASP A 221 9.74 1.18 14.90
C ASP A 221 10.56 2.38 15.40
N ALA A 222 10.73 3.40 14.57
CA ALA A 222 11.48 4.60 14.92
C ALA A 222 10.89 5.36 16.13
N GLN A 223 9.63 5.11 16.47
CA GLN A 223 8.92 5.67 17.61
C GLN A 223 8.92 4.74 18.84
N GLY A 224 9.56 3.57 18.75
CA GLY A 224 9.58 2.58 19.81
C GLY A 224 8.28 1.77 19.93
N CYS A 225 7.37 1.84 18.95
CA CYS A 225 6.16 1.04 18.93
C CYS A 225 6.51 -0.42 18.63
N THR A 226 5.74 -1.33 19.20
CA THR A 226 5.87 -2.77 18.95
C THR A 226 4.96 -3.21 17.81
N VAL A 227 5.18 -4.41 17.27
CA VAL A 227 4.29 -5.03 16.27
C VAL A 227 2.83 -5.06 16.76
N LEU A 228 2.62 -5.28 18.06
CA LEU A 228 1.28 -5.28 18.68
C LEU A 228 0.63 -3.89 18.69
N HIS A 229 1.41 -2.82 18.89
CA HIS A 229 0.89 -1.45 18.77
C HIS A 229 0.37 -1.19 17.36
N SER A 230 1.10 -1.65 16.33
CA SER A 230 0.69 -1.50 14.93
C SER A 230 -0.60 -2.26 14.60
N ALA A 231 -0.74 -3.50 15.10
CA ALA A 231 -1.97 -4.29 14.95
C ALA A 231 -3.15 -3.67 15.71
N ALA A 232 -2.93 -3.26 16.97
CA ALA A 232 -3.96 -2.64 17.80
C ALA A 232 -4.46 -1.31 17.21
N GLY A 233 -3.57 -0.51 16.62
CA GLY A 233 -3.92 0.77 16.00
C GLY A 233 -4.86 0.67 14.78
N ARG A 234 -5.07 -0.52 14.21
CA ARG A 234 -6.08 -0.78 13.16
C ARG A 234 -7.13 -1.81 13.57
N GLY A 235 -7.18 -2.19 14.86
CA GLY A 235 -8.19 -3.14 15.35
C GLY A 235 -8.04 -4.56 14.80
N GLN A 236 -6.84 -4.98 14.41
CA GLN A 236 -6.60 -6.29 13.79
C GLN A 236 -6.71 -7.43 14.81
N VAL A 237 -7.93 -7.92 15.01
CA VAL A 237 -8.26 -8.95 16.02
C VAL A 237 -7.63 -10.31 15.71
N GLU A 238 -7.44 -10.65 14.43
CA GLU A 238 -6.81 -11.92 14.03
C GLU A 238 -5.35 -12.01 14.48
N VAL A 239 -4.61 -10.90 14.37
CA VAL A 239 -3.21 -10.81 14.85
C VAL A 239 -3.14 -10.80 16.38
N ARG A 240 -4.18 -10.30 17.06
CA ARG A 240 -4.26 -10.24 18.52
C ARG A 240 -4.63 -11.57 19.17
N ASN A 241 -5.53 -12.33 18.54
CA ASN A 241 -6.09 -13.58 19.08
C ASN A 241 -5.24 -14.81 18.76
N SER A 242 -4.16 -14.67 18.00
CA SER A 242 -3.27 -15.80 17.76
C SER A 242 -2.56 -16.19 19.06
N HIS A 243 -2.94 -17.35 19.58
CA HIS A 243 -2.36 -17.97 20.79
C HIS A 243 -0.81 -18.01 20.75
N ASP A 244 -0.23 -18.07 19.55
CA ASP A 244 1.21 -18.05 19.32
C ASP A 244 1.86 -16.67 19.63
N LEU A 245 1.21 -15.54 19.35
CA LEU A 245 1.75 -14.21 19.69
C LEU A 245 1.63 -13.91 21.18
N PHE A 246 0.52 -14.32 21.80
CA PHE A 246 0.28 -14.08 23.22
C PHE A 246 1.13 -14.98 24.12
N SER A 247 1.41 -16.23 23.69
CA SER A 247 2.36 -17.13 24.38
C SER A 247 3.83 -16.76 24.18
N MET A 248 4.16 -15.93 23.19
CA MET A 248 5.49 -15.35 23.04
C MET A 248 5.72 -14.13 23.95
N LEU A 249 4.65 -13.50 24.46
CA LEU A 249 4.68 -12.27 25.28
C LEU A 249 4.68 -12.51 26.80
N VAL A 250 4.36 -13.73 27.26
CA VAL A 250 4.30 -14.15 28.67
C VAL A 250 5.30 -15.27 28.90
#